data_AF-D7U929-F1
#
_entry.id   AF-D7U929-F1
#
_cell.length_a   1.000
_cell.length_b   1.000
_cell.length_c   1.000
_cell.angle_alpha   90.00
_cell.angle_beta   90.00
_cell.angle_gamma   90.00
#
_symmetry.space_group_name_H-M   'P 1'
#
loop_
_entity.id
_entity.type
_entity.pdbx_description
1 polymer ?
#
loop_
_entity_poly.entity_id
_entity_poly.type
_entity_poly.pdbx_seq_one_letter_code
_entity_poly.pdbx_strand_id
1 'polypeptide(L)'
;MANGSTSIVDFESSRENELQIICFDSSKKQFKFDHVFRPGSDQEAVFAQTSPIVTSVLDGYNVCIFAYGQTGTGKTFTMEGTPENRGVNYRTLEELFRISRERSNIINYELFVSMLEVYNKKIRDLLVEKSNQPPKK
;
A
#
# COMPACT_ATOMS: atom_id res chain seq x y z
N MET A 1 -8.05 -36.94 9.52
CA MET A 1 -8.82 -35.72 9.22
C MET A 1 -8.14 -34.59 9.97
N ALA A 2 -7.44 -33.70 9.28
CA ALA A 2 -6.74 -32.59 9.93
C ALA A 2 -7.77 -31.51 10.26
N ASN A 3 -8.01 -31.29 11.55
CA ASN A 3 -8.82 -30.17 12.02
C ASN A 3 -8.10 -28.89 11.59
N GLY A 4 -8.70 -28.13 10.68
CA GLY A 4 -8.16 -26.85 10.23
C GLY A 4 -8.12 -25.86 11.39
N SER A 5 -6.98 -25.20 11.59
CA SER A 5 -6.83 -24.13 12.57
C SER A 5 -7.58 -22.89 12.08
N THR A 6 -8.47 -22.35 12.92
CA THR A 6 -9.36 -21.21 12.58
C THR A 6 -8.66 -19.84 12.59
N SER A 7 -7.52 -19.71 13.26
CA SER A 7 -6.59 -18.58 13.11
C SER A 7 -5.22 -19.00 13.64
N ILE A 8 -4.16 -18.77 12.87
CA ILE A 8 -2.76 -18.97 13.30
C ILE A 8 -2.14 -17.66 13.82
N VAL A 9 -2.91 -16.57 13.83
CA VAL A 9 -2.47 -15.23 14.21
C VAL A 9 -3.21 -14.80 15.49
N ASP A 10 -2.43 -14.36 16.46
CA ASP A 10 -2.90 -13.80 17.74
C ASP A 10 -2.50 -12.33 17.82
N PHE A 11 -3.50 -11.47 18.04
CA PHE A 11 -3.32 -10.03 18.21
C PHE A 11 -3.48 -9.71 19.69
N GLU A 12 -2.36 -9.65 20.41
CA GLU A 12 -2.39 -9.36 21.84
C GLU A 12 -2.89 -7.92 22.08
N SER A 13 -3.97 -7.77 22.84
CA SER A 13 -4.65 -6.48 23.02
C SER A 13 -3.78 -5.43 23.72
N SER A 14 -2.73 -5.84 24.42
CA SER A 14 -1.80 -4.97 25.14
C SER A 14 -0.67 -4.40 24.27
N ARG A 15 -0.48 -4.91 23.03
CA ARG A 15 0.66 -4.55 22.17
C ARG A 15 0.24 -4.33 20.73
N GLU A 16 -0.04 -3.08 20.37
CA GLU A 16 -0.57 -2.70 19.05
C GLU A 16 0.39 -2.92 17.88
N ASN A 17 1.70 -3.00 18.16
CA ASN A 17 2.75 -3.06 17.14
C ASN A 17 3.37 -4.47 17.01
N GLU A 18 2.75 -5.47 17.63
CA GLU A 18 3.26 -6.83 17.65
C GLU A 18 2.26 -7.82 17.07
N LEU A 19 2.82 -8.82 16.38
CA LEU A 19 2.08 -9.91 15.75
C LEU A 19 2.61 -11.23 16.30
N GLN A 20 1.74 -12.08 16.82
CA GLN A 20 2.11 -13.42 17.26
C GLN A 20 1.57 -14.48 16.29
N ILE A 21 2.44 -15.37 15.84
CA ILE A 21 2.08 -16.54 15.05
C ILE A 21 2.13 -17.76 15.97
N ILE A 22 0.99 -18.46 16.08
CA ILE A 22 0.89 -19.73 16.80
C ILE A 22 1.33 -20.84 15.84
N CYS A 23 2.44 -21.48 16.17
CA CYS A 23 2.99 -22.61 15.41
C CYS A 23 2.25 -23.91 15.76
N PHE A 24 2.37 -24.92 14.90
CA PHE A 24 1.71 -26.22 15.08
C PHE A 24 2.15 -26.97 16.35
N ASP A 25 3.37 -26.70 16.81
CA ASP A 25 3.93 -27.22 18.07
C ASP A 25 3.48 -26.42 19.31
N SER A 26 2.48 -25.54 19.16
CA SER A 26 2.02 -24.59 20.18
C SER A 26 3.05 -23.55 20.62
N SER A 27 4.21 -23.47 19.95
CA SER A 27 5.14 -22.37 20.16
C SER A 27 4.60 -21.08 19.57
N LYS A 28 4.95 -19.95 20.19
CA LYS A 28 4.57 -18.61 19.72
C LYS A 28 5.79 -17.93 19.11
N LYS A 29 5.66 -17.44 17.87
CA LYS A 29 6.67 -16.59 17.23
C LYS A 29 6.17 -15.16 17.20
N GLN A 30 6.94 -14.26 17.77
CA GLN A 30 6.59 -12.85 17.90
C GLN A 30 7.35 -12.03 16.85
N PHE A 31 6.64 -11.13 16.18
CA PHE A 31 7.17 -10.18 15.23
C PHE A 31 6.79 -8.76 15.65
N LYS A 32 7.68 -7.80 15.43
CA LYS A 32 7.48 -6.40 15.78
C LYS A 32 7.60 -5.54 14.53
N PHE A 33 6.67 -4.61 14.38
CA PHE A 33 6.61 -3.67 13.26
C PHE A 33 6.39 -2.26 13.79
N ASP A 34 6.50 -1.25 12.93
CA ASP A 34 6.15 0.13 13.29
C ASP A 34 4.64 0.28 13.52
N HIS A 35 3.84 -0.50 12.78
CA HIS A 35 2.39 -0.58 12.93
C HIS A 35 1.86 -1.93 12.44
N VAL A 36 0.78 -2.43 13.05
CA VAL A 36 0.10 -3.67 12.63
C VAL A 36 -1.39 -3.39 12.39
N PHE A 37 -1.82 -3.46 11.13
CA PHE A 37 -3.23 -3.36 10.77
C PHE A 37 -3.97 -4.65 11.10
N ARG A 38 -5.14 -4.53 11.73
CA ARG A 38 -5.99 -5.68 12.07
C ARG A 38 -6.93 -5.99 10.90
N PRO A 39 -7.54 -7.19 10.84
CA PRO A 39 -8.48 -7.54 9.77
C PRO A 39 -9.68 -6.58 9.62
N GLY A 40 -10.03 -5.82 10.66
CA GLY A 40 -11.07 -4.80 10.63
C GLY A 40 -10.60 -3.39 10.24
N SER A 41 -9.29 -3.19 10.00
CA SER A 41 -8.76 -1.91 9.54
C SER A 41 -9.19 -1.66 8.09
N ASP A 42 -9.66 -0.45 7.82
CA ASP A 42 -10.06 -0.02 6.48
C ASP A 42 -8.93 0.69 5.72
N GLN A 43 -9.20 1.08 4.47
CA GLN A 43 -8.22 1.74 3.62
C GLN A 43 -7.87 3.14 4.12
N GLU A 44 -8.75 3.76 4.90
CA GLU A 44 -8.54 5.09 5.47
C GLU A 44 -7.54 5.03 6.61
N ALA A 45 -7.68 4.04 7.50
CA ALA A 45 -6.71 3.77 8.56
C ALA A 45 -5.32 3.48 7.98
N VAL A 46 -5.24 2.70 6.90
CA VAL A 46 -3.96 2.45 6.21
C VAL A 46 -3.38 3.73 5.62
N PHE A 47 -4.21 4.53 4.94
CA PHE A 47 -3.75 5.79 4.36
C PHE A 47 -3.29 6.79 5.42
N ALA A 48 -4.00 6.93 6.53
CA ALA A 48 -3.67 7.84 7.62
C ALA A 48 -2.25 7.61 8.17
N GLN A 49 -1.80 6.36 8.25
CA GLN A 49 -0.42 6.03 8.65
C GLN A 49 0.62 6.43 7.57
N THR A 50 0.25 6.36 6.29
CA THR A 50 1.17 6.69 5.17
C THR A 50 1.16 8.15 4.76
N SER A 51 0.10 8.90 5.09
CA SER A 51 -0.15 10.27 4.64
C SER A 51 0.99 11.24 4.97
N PRO A 52 1.57 11.26 6.19
CA PRO A 52 2.67 12.17 6.50
C PRO A 52 3.87 11.98 5.58
N ILE A 53 4.22 10.73 5.29
CA ILE A 53 5.33 10.40 4.40
C ILE A 53 5.01 10.87 2.98
N VAL A 54 3.80 10.59 2.49
CA VAL A 54 3.37 11.03 1.15
C VAL A 54 3.39 12.54 0.99
N THR A 55 2.91 13.31 1.97
CA THR A 55 2.85 14.78 1.86
C THR A 55 4.23 15.45 1.83
N SER A 56 5.25 14.79 2.38
CA SER A 56 6.64 15.29 2.37
C SER A 56 7.21 15.48 0.95
N VAL A 57 6.63 14.86 -0.07
CA VAL A 57 7.06 15.08 -1.46
C VAL A 57 6.87 16.51 -1.92
N LEU A 58 5.87 17.22 -1.36
CA LEU A 58 5.61 18.63 -1.66
C LEU A 58 6.67 19.56 -1.04
N ASP A 59 7.43 19.06 -0.07
CA ASP A 59 8.55 19.76 0.57
C ASP A 59 9.91 19.34 -0.03
N GLY A 60 9.90 18.54 -1.11
CA GLY A 60 11.10 18.15 -1.85
C GLY A 60 11.72 16.81 -1.45
N TYR A 61 11.06 16.02 -0.61
CA TYR A 61 11.54 14.68 -0.23
C TYR A 61 11.15 13.61 -1.26
N ASN A 62 12.01 12.60 -1.42
CA ASN A 62 11.71 11.43 -2.25
C ASN A 62 11.07 10.34 -1.40
N VAL A 63 9.97 9.77 -1.88
CA VAL A 63 9.17 8.76 -1.15
C VAL A 63 8.96 7.54 -2.02
N CYS A 64 9.03 6.35 -1.40
CA CYS A 64 8.74 5.09 -2.07
C CYS A 64 7.93 4.18 -1.14
N ILE A 65 6.79 3.68 -1.64
CA ILE A 65 5.89 2.79 -0.89
C ILE A 65 5.77 1.49 -1.67
N PHE A 66 6.00 0.36 -0.99
CA PHE A 66 5.89 -0.97 -1.55
C PHE A 66 4.87 -1.81 -0.78
N ALA A 67 4.02 -2.53 -1.51
CA ALA A 67 3.24 -3.62 -0.95
C ALA A 67 3.94 -4.95 -1.26
N TYR A 68 4.26 -5.71 -0.21
CA TYR A 68 4.98 -6.98 -0.30
C TYR A 68 4.18 -8.12 0.35
N GLY A 69 4.27 -9.32 -0.24
CA GLY A 69 3.55 -10.50 0.23
C GLY A 69 3.26 -11.50 -0.89
N GLN A 70 2.82 -12.70 -0.56
CA GLN A 70 2.46 -13.72 -1.55
C GLN A 70 1.21 -13.31 -2.37
N THR A 71 0.96 -13.99 -3.49
CA THR A 71 -0.26 -13.76 -4.29
C THR A 71 -1.51 -14.01 -3.44
N GLY A 72 -2.51 -13.12 -3.56
CA GLY A 72 -3.76 -13.21 -2.80
C GLY A 72 -3.77 -12.55 -1.43
N THR A 73 -2.66 -12.00 -0.93
CA THR A 73 -2.62 -11.33 0.40
C THR A 73 -3.01 -9.85 0.40
N GLY A 74 -3.64 -9.36 -0.67
CA GLY A 74 -4.16 -7.99 -0.69
C GLY A 74 -3.19 -6.89 -1.11
N LYS A 75 -2.02 -7.18 -1.69
CA LYS A 75 -1.09 -6.12 -2.20
C LYS A 75 -1.78 -5.09 -3.10
N THR A 76 -2.51 -5.56 -4.12
CA THR A 76 -3.27 -4.71 -5.04
C THR A 76 -4.43 -4.01 -4.32
N PHE A 77 -5.08 -4.69 -3.37
CA PHE A 77 -6.13 -4.10 -2.56
C PHE A 77 -5.59 -2.92 -1.73
N THR A 78 -4.44 -3.06 -1.07
CA THR A 78 -3.83 -1.96 -0.30
C THR A 78 -3.44 -0.77 -1.19
N MET A 79 -2.76 -1.02 -2.32
CA MET A 79 -2.24 0.07 -3.17
C MET A 79 -3.32 0.72 -4.03
N GLU A 80 -4.17 -0.06 -4.70
CA GLU A 80 -5.18 0.43 -5.65
C GLU A 80 -6.57 0.51 -5.02
N GLY A 81 -6.94 -0.53 -4.25
CA GLY A 81 -8.27 -0.66 -3.66
C GLY A 81 -9.35 -1.06 -4.66
N THR A 82 -10.60 -0.88 -4.26
CA THR A 82 -11.77 -1.00 -5.15
C THR A 82 -12.30 0.40 -5.49
N PRO A 83 -13.20 0.53 -6.48
CA PRO A 83 -13.82 1.82 -6.78
C PRO A 83 -14.51 2.46 -5.57
N GLU A 84 -15.14 1.66 -4.72
CA GLU A 84 -15.86 2.07 -3.51
C GLU A 84 -14.92 2.28 -2.32
N ASN A 85 -13.77 1.60 -2.32
CA ASN A 85 -12.80 1.63 -1.22
C ASN A 85 -11.38 1.81 -1.77
N ARG A 86 -11.08 3.05 -2.19
CA ARG A 86 -9.82 3.43 -2.83
C ARG A 86 -8.62 3.24 -1.91
N GLY A 87 -7.54 2.69 -2.47
CA GLY A 87 -6.29 2.42 -1.76
C GLY A 87 -5.33 3.61 -1.72
N VAL A 88 -4.12 3.31 -1.27
CA VAL A 88 -3.06 4.31 -1.00
C VAL A 88 -2.75 5.18 -2.20
N ASN A 89 -2.69 4.62 -3.42
CA ASN A 89 -2.33 5.37 -4.64
C ASN A 89 -3.31 6.51 -4.94
N TYR A 90 -4.60 6.21 -4.90
CA TYR A 90 -5.64 7.20 -5.22
C TYR A 90 -5.74 8.28 -4.13
N ARG A 91 -5.74 7.86 -2.86
CA ARG A 91 -5.80 8.78 -1.72
C ARG A 91 -4.57 9.70 -1.66
N THR A 92 -3.40 9.17 -2.03
CA THR A 92 -2.16 9.95 -2.20
C THR A 92 -2.35 11.06 -3.23
N LEU A 93 -2.79 10.72 -4.44
CA LEU A 93 -2.96 11.72 -5.50
C LEU A 93 -4.01 12.77 -5.12
N GLU A 94 -5.13 12.35 -4.54
CA GLU A 94 -6.17 13.26 -4.05
C GLU A 94 -5.62 14.26 -3.03
N GLU A 95 -4.84 13.79 -2.06
CA GLU A 95 -4.24 14.62 -1.03
C GLU A 95 -3.19 15.60 -1.60
N LEU A 96 -2.34 15.13 -2.52
CA LEU A 96 -1.36 15.99 -3.19
C LEU A 96 -2.05 17.10 -4.00
N PHE A 97 -3.12 16.77 -4.72
CA PHE A 97 -3.90 17.77 -5.45
C PHE A 97 -4.64 18.73 -4.51
N ARG A 98 -5.16 18.24 -3.37
CA ARG A 98 -5.82 19.08 -2.35
C ARG A 98 -4.84 20.12 -1.81
N ILE A 99 -3.68 19.69 -1.32
CA ILE A 99 -2.66 20.59 -0.75
C ILE A 99 -2.11 21.55 -1.81
N SER A 100 -1.88 21.08 -3.04
CA SER A 100 -1.44 21.92 -4.15
C SER A 100 -2.42 23.06 -4.43
N ARG A 101 -3.74 22.79 -4.42
CA ARG A 101 -4.77 23.83 -4.56
C ARG A 101 -4.80 24.79 -3.38
N GLU A 102 -4.71 24.28 -2.15
CA GLU A 102 -4.71 25.11 -0.93
C GLU A 102 -3.52 26.08 -0.89
N ARG A 103 -2.36 25.65 -1.38
CA ARG A 103 -1.12 26.44 -1.40
C ARG A 103 -0.91 27.21 -2.70
N SER A 104 -1.87 27.20 -3.63
CA SER A 104 -1.73 27.77 -4.98
C SER A 104 -1.40 29.26 -5.02
N ASN A 105 -1.76 30.03 -3.98
CA ASN A 105 -1.42 31.45 -3.87
C ASN A 105 0.04 31.71 -3.45
N ILE A 106 0.75 30.68 -2.99
CA ILE A 106 2.10 30.78 -2.41
C ILE A 106 3.11 30.01 -3.27
N ILE A 107 2.73 28.82 -3.74
CA ILE A 107 3.59 27.91 -4.49
C ILE A 107 2.82 27.40 -5.71
N ASN A 108 3.48 27.43 -6.87
CA ASN A 108 2.98 26.77 -8.08
C ASN A 108 3.54 25.34 -8.14
N TYR A 109 2.67 24.34 -8.31
CA TYR A 109 3.04 22.93 -8.37
C TYR A 109 2.76 22.37 -9.76
N GLU A 110 3.71 21.64 -10.32
CA GLU A 110 3.52 20.82 -11.52
C GLU A 110 3.60 19.34 -11.12
N LEU A 111 2.55 18.58 -11.43
CA LEU A 111 2.43 17.18 -11.05
C LEU A 111 2.41 16.30 -12.30
N PHE A 112 3.36 15.37 -12.38
CA PHE A 112 3.50 14.41 -13.46
C PHE A 112 3.32 12.99 -12.92
N VAL A 113 2.65 12.13 -13.69
CA VAL A 113 2.42 10.73 -13.32
C VAL A 113 2.91 9.82 -14.44
N SER A 114 3.55 8.72 -14.07
CA SER A 114 3.95 7.66 -14.98
C SER A 114 3.60 6.32 -14.36
N MET A 115 3.15 5.35 -15.17
CA MET A 115 2.79 4.02 -14.69
C MET A 115 3.53 2.97 -15.50
N LEU A 116 4.37 2.19 -14.86
CA LEU A 116 5.26 1.23 -15.50
C LEU A 116 5.02 -0.18 -14.95
N GLU A 117 5.00 -1.18 -15.83
CA GLU A 117 5.03 -2.60 -15.50
C GLU A 117 6.44 -3.15 -15.73
N VAL A 118 6.98 -3.84 -14.73
CA VAL A 118 8.23 -4.61 -14.87
C VAL A 118 7.89 -6.08 -14.81
N TYR A 119 7.99 -6.77 -15.95
CA TYR A 119 7.72 -8.20 -16.06
C TYR A 119 8.85 -8.91 -16.78
N ASN A 120 9.44 -9.93 -16.14
CA ASN A 120 10.57 -10.70 -16.67
C ASN A 120 11.71 -9.81 -17.24
N LYS A 121 12.17 -8.84 -16.43
CA LYS A 121 13.21 -7.85 -16.80
C LYS A 121 12.86 -6.95 -17.99
N LYS A 122 11.62 -6.96 -18.48
CA LYS A 122 11.12 -6.02 -19.49
C LYS A 122 10.30 -4.93 -18.81
N ILE A 123 10.49 -3.69 -19.26
CA ILE A 123 9.73 -2.53 -18.80
C ILE A 123 8.69 -2.22 -19.86
N ARG A 124 7.45 -1.97 -19.43
CA ARG A 124 6.33 -1.57 -20.28
C ARG A 124 5.69 -0.33 -19.68
N ASP A 125 5.51 0.69 -20.50
CA ASP A 125 4.68 1.83 -20.16
C ASP A 125 3.20 1.42 -20.22
N LEU A 126 2.46 1.59 -19.12
CA LEU A 126 1.05 1.23 -19.00
C LEU A 126 0.10 2.34 -19.47
N LEU A 127 0.61 3.56 -19.70
CA LEU A 127 -0.19 4.71 -20.15
C LEU A 127 -0.16 4.91 -21.67
N VAL A 128 0.78 4.28 -22.39
CA VAL A 128 0.85 4.33 -23.86
C VAL A 128 -0.25 3.46 -24.48
N GLU A 129 -0.87 3.92 -25.58
CA GLU A 129 -1.86 3.15 -26.32
C GLU A 129 -1.34 1.76 -26.72
N LYS A 130 -2.19 0.73 -26.58
CA LYS A 130 -1.84 -0.67 -26.84
C LYS A 130 -1.34 -0.92 -28.28
N SER A 131 -1.74 -0.09 -29.23
CA SER A 131 -1.28 -0.07 -30.63
C SER A 131 0.23 0.16 -30.76
N ASN A 132 0.83 0.89 -29.82
CA ASN A 132 2.24 1.24 -29.82
C ASN A 132 3.08 0.39 -28.86
N GLN A 133 2.50 -0.67 -28.28
CA GLN A 133 3.19 -1.52 -27.33
C GLN A 133 3.69 -2.82 -28.00
N PRO A 134 4.95 -3.24 -27.74
CA PRO A 134 5.45 -4.50 -28.27
C PRO A 134 4.64 -5.70 -27.74
N PRO A 135 4.45 -6.76 -28.54
CA PRO A 135 3.60 -7.90 -28.17
C PRO A 135 4.10 -8.60 -26.89
N LYS A 136 3.16 -9.07 -26.06
CA LYS A 136 3.44 -9.94 -24.91
C LYS A 136 4.00 -11.26 -25.46
N LYS A 137 5.33 -11.44 -25.38
CA LYS A 137 6.00 -12.73 -25.59
C LYS A 137 6.11 -13.46 -24.26
#